data_AF-A0A932EJU5-F1
#
_entry.id   AF-A0A932EJU5-F1
#
_cell.length_a   1.000
_cell.length_b   1.000
_cell.length_c   1.000
_cell.angle_alpha   90.00
_cell.angle_beta   90.00
_cell.angle_gamma   90.00
#
_symmetry.space_group_name_H-M   'P 1'
#
loop_
_entity.id
_entity.type
_entity.pdbx_description
1 polymer ?
#
loop_
_entity_poly.entity_id
_entity_poly.type
_entity_poly.pdbx_seq_one_letter_code
_entity_poly.pdbx_strand_id
1 'polypeptide(L)' 'MKIEKKFAGKWIAIKNNKVVESDKTLTKLTKKTATRKDQKNLYYTLIPNGFIAG' A
#
# COMPACT_ATOMS: atom_id res chain seq x y z
N MET A 1 1.21 -4.06 -11.96
CA MET A 1 0.19 -3.47 -11.08
C MET A 1 -0.15 -2.08 -11.58
N LYS A 2 -1.42 -1.75 -11.86
CA LYS A 2 -1.83 -0.36 -12.09
C LYS A 2 -2.05 0.30 -10.73
N ILE A 3 -1.13 1.16 -10.31
CA ILE A 3 -1.27 1.92 -9.06
C ILE A 3 -2.09 3.17 -9.36
N GLU A 4 -3.28 3.26 -8.77
CA GLU A 4 -4.16 4.42 -8.96
C GLU A 4 -3.52 5.70 -8.38
N LYS A 5 -3.79 6.85 -9.02
CA LYS A 5 -3.28 8.17 -8.62
C LYS A 5 -3.57 8.50 -7.14
N LYS A 6 -4.68 7.99 -6.58
CA LYS A 6 -5.10 8.21 -5.18
C LYS A 6 -4.15 7.64 -4.12
N PHE A 7 -3.22 6.77 -4.52
CA PHE A 7 -2.21 6.17 -3.66
C PHE A 7 -0.87 6.92 -3.66
N ALA A 8 -0.70 7.94 -4.51
CA ALA A 8 0.50 8.77 -4.48
C ALA A 8 0.71 9.39 -3.10
N GLY A 9 1.94 9.36 -2.61
CA GLY A 9 2.32 9.85 -1.28
C GLY A 9 1.87 8.97 -0.12
N LYS A 10 1.35 7.77 -0.39
CA LYS A 10 0.88 6.83 0.64
C LYS A 10 1.69 5.54 0.60
N TRP A 11 1.79 4.92 1.77
CA TRP A 11 2.15 3.53 1.88
C TRP A 11 0.98 2.66 1.42
N ILE A 12 1.27 1.64 0.63
CA ILE A 12 0.29 0.65 0.19
C ILE A 12 0.73 -0.74 0.63
N ALA A 13 -0.25 -1.57 0.97
CA ALA A 13 -0.08 -3.00 1.18
C ALA A 13 -0.61 -3.73 -0.05
N ILE A 14 0.20 -4.62 -0.61
CA ILE A 14 -0.06 -5.33 -1.86
C ILE A 14 -0.14 -6.83 -1.58
N LYS A 15 -1.14 -7.48 -2.16
CA LYS A 15 -1.25 -8.93 -2.23
C LYS A 15 -1.67 -9.35 -3.62
N ASN A 16 -1.03 -10.37 -4.18
CA ASN A 16 -1.37 -10.89 -5.53
C ASN A 16 -1.47 -9.76 -6.58
N ASN A 17 -0.50 -8.83 -6.56
CA ASN A 17 -0.42 -7.69 -7.48
C ASN A 17 -1.60 -6.69 -7.38
N LYS A 18 -2.36 -6.72 -6.28
CA LYS A 18 -3.48 -5.80 -5.97
C LYS A 18 -3.24 -5.08 -4.65
N VAL A 19 -3.58 -3.79 -4.61
CA VAL A 19 -3.55 -3.00 -3.38
C VAL A 19 -4.71 -3.44 -2.50
N VAL A 20 -4.42 -3.91 -1.29
CA VAL A 20 -5.44 -4.34 -0.32
C VAL A 20 -5.71 -3.27 0.74
N GLU A 21 -4.72 -2.43 1.05
CA GLU A 21 -4.84 -1.33 2.01
C GLU A 21 -3.87 -0.19 1.67
N SER A 22 -4.17 1.01 2.16
CA SER A 22 -3.28 2.15 2.03
C SER A 22 -3.38 3.12 3.22
N ASP A 23 -2.27 3.77 3.57
CA ASP A 23 -2.24 4.81 4.60
C ASP A 23 -1.12 5.83 4.36
N LYS A 24 -1.21 7.00 5.01
CA LYS A 24 -0.18 8.05 4.89
C LYS A 24 1.14 7.65 5.55
N THR A 25 1.11 6.77 6.55
CA THR A 25 2.31 6.32 7.27
C THR A 25 2.39 4.80 7.34
N LEU A 26 3.62 4.26 7.29
CA LEU A 26 3.86 2.83 7.39
C LEU A 26 3.28 2.24 8.68
N THR A 27 3.46 2.92 9.81
CA THR A 27 2.98 2.45 11.12
C THR A 27 1.46 2.30 11.17
N LYS A 28 0.70 3.20 10.54
CA LYS A 28 -0.76 3.06 10.48
C LYS A 28 -1.17 1.93 9.55
N LEU A 29 -0.48 1.80 8.41
CA LEU A 29 -0.72 0.71 7.48
C LEU A 29 -0.45 -0.66 8.11
N THR A 30 0.68 -0.83 8.80
CA THR A 30 1.03 -2.09 9.47
C THR A 30 0.06 -2.42 10.60
N LYS A 31 -0.41 -1.44 11.37
CA LYS A 31 -1.47 -1.65 12.37
C LYS A 31 -2.79 -2.08 11.73
N LYS A 32 -3.19 -1.49 10.61
CA LYS A 32 -4.40 -1.89 9.86
C LYS A 32 -4.29 -3.30 9.31
N THR A 33 -3.12 -3.68 8.80
CA THR A 33 -2.92 -5.00 8.21
C THR A 33 -2.60 -6.08 9.25
N ALA A 34 -2.21 -5.71 10.48
CA ALA A 34 -1.90 -6.64 11.56
C ALA A 34 -3.10 -7.52 11.97
N THR A 35 -4.32 -7.02 11.82
CA THR A 35 -5.54 -7.77 12.16
C THR A 35 -6.00 -8.69 11.02
N ARG A 36 -5.31 -8.68 9.87
CA ARG A 36 -5.69 -9.49 8.71
C ARG A 36 -5.10 -10.88 8.79
N LYS A 37 -5.90 -11.89 8.45
CA LYS A 37 -5.46 -13.29 8.36
C LYS A 37 -4.32 -13.51 7.36
N ASP A 38 -4.21 -12.66 6.35
CA ASP A 38 -3.23 -12.74 5.27
C ASP A 38 -2.03 -11.80 5.42
N GLN A 39 -1.82 -11.20 6.60
CA GLN A 39 -0.75 -10.24 6.87
C GLN A 39 0.64 -10.70 6.40
N LYS A 40 0.97 -11.99 6.59
CA LYS A 40 2.27 -12.57 6.26
C LYS A 40 2.59 -12.54 4.76
N ASN A 41 1.57 -12.41 3.90
CA ASN A 41 1.71 -12.42 2.45
C ASN A 41 1.56 -11.00 1.85
N LEU A 42 1.68 -9.96 2.68
CA LEU A 42 1.56 -8.57 2.24
C LEU A 42 2.93 -7.95 1.99
N TYR A 43 3.06 -7.32 0.83
CA TYR A 43 4.20 -6.48 0.49
C TYR A 43 3.85 -5.01 0.75
N TYR A 44 4.69 -4.29 1.49
CA TYR A 44 4.49 -2.88 1.79
C TYR A 44 5.41 -2.03 0.95
N THR A 45 4.89 -1.01 0.28
CA THR A 45 5.70 -0.07 -0.49
C THR A 45 5.17 1.34 -0.35
N LEU A 46 6.07 2.32 -0.33
CA LEU A 46 5.72 3.73 -0.43
C LEU A 46 5.58 4.11 -1.90
N ILE A 47 4.52 4.84 -2.23
CA ILE A 47 4.34 5.40 -3.57
C ILE A 47 4.80 6.86 -3.54
N PRO A 48 5.87 7.23 -4.25
CA PRO A 48 6.32 8.61 -4.30
C PRO A 48 5.24 9.57 -4.81
N ASN A 49 5.21 10.79 -4.27
CA ASN A 49 4.47 11.92 -4.83
C ASN A 49 5.09 12.27 -6.19
N GLY A 50 4.56 11.71 -7.27
CA GLY A 50 5.17 11.82 -8.60
C GLY A 50 5.30 10.49 -9.35
N PHE A 51 4.89 9.36 -8.75
CA PHE A 51 4.81 8.06 -9.44
C PHE A 51 3.86 8.08 -10.65
N ILE A 52 3.07 9.13 -10.81
CA ILE A 52 2.35 9.46 -12.03
C ILE A 52 3.32 10.20 -12.96
N ALA A 53 4.32 9.50 -13.47
CA ALA A 53 4.88 9.87 -14.77
C ALA A 53 3.85 9.39 -15.79
N GLY A 54 3.08 10.34 -16.34
CA GLY A 54 2.39 10.14 -17.61
C GLY A 54 3.41 10.03 -18.73
#